data_AF-A0A6B3ULZ5-F1
#
_entry.id   AF-A0A6B3ULZ5-F1
#
_cell.length_a   1.000
_cell.length_b   1.000
_cell.length_c   1.000
_cell.angle_alpha   90.00
_cell.angle_beta   90.00
_cell.angle_gamma   90.00
#
_symmetry.space_group_name_H-M   'P 1'
#
loop_
_entity.id
_entity.type
_entity.pdbx_description
1 polymer ?
#
loop_
_entity_poly.entity_id
_entity_poly.type
_entity_poly.pdbx_seq_one_letter_code
_entity_poly.pdbx_strand_id
1 'polypeptide(L)'
;MHAVTRPFGRALAVVAVVAVAAVCLVAPSALAQTSEMEQLGTELAHTLFEAADLDAAMTAGMNAELPELGKAFAEIGGRPEWTAMVMEAAKEELAADRPALERIMGREFVHDFTPAELRAGITFLKSPSGVAMLKAATAQTASQPAPPMTRAVQKDIERFMRTPEGRAFMDKFAKVGDSMEGAKSDILAEIFPGLLRRFGEKAEAAEKAREAAR
;
A
#
# COMPACT_ATOMS: atom_id res chain seq x y z
N MET A 1 30.23 -56.97 -9.08
CA MET A 1 29.44 -55.94 -9.78
C MET A 1 30.15 -54.60 -9.61
N HIS A 2 30.11 -53.79 -10.67
CA HIS A 2 31.24 -53.02 -11.17
C HIS A 2 31.63 -51.77 -10.37
N ALA A 3 32.93 -51.68 -10.04
CA ALA A 3 33.64 -50.43 -9.84
C ALA A 3 34.07 -49.91 -11.22
N VAL A 4 33.75 -48.65 -11.54
CA VAL A 4 34.31 -47.93 -12.70
C VAL A 4 34.75 -46.55 -12.24
N THR A 5 36.04 -46.46 -11.92
CA THR A 5 36.84 -45.24 -11.90
C THR A 5 36.92 -44.65 -13.31
N ARG A 6 36.66 -43.33 -13.47
CA ARG A 6 37.02 -42.60 -14.68
C ARG A 6 38.17 -41.62 -14.41
N PRO A 7 39.17 -41.57 -15.30
CA PRO A 7 40.40 -40.83 -15.10
C PRO A 7 40.31 -39.35 -15.49
N PHE A 8 41.19 -38.59 -14.86
CA PHE A 8 41.64 -37.25 -15.22
C PHE A 8 42.00 -37.15 -16.71
N GLY A 9 41.36 -36.23 -17.41
CA GLY A 9 41.80 -35.72 -18.71
C GLY A 9 42.12 -34.24 -18.61
N ARG A 10 43.40 -33.91 -18.48
CA ARG A 10 43.92 -32.56 -18.73
C ARG A 10 44.03 -32.38 -20.24
N ALA A 11 43.39 -31.36 -20.79
CA ALA A 11 43.76 -30.78 -22.07
C ALA A 11 43.73 -29.26 -21.95
N LEU A 12 44.93 -28.68 -21.99
CA LEU A 12 45.18 -27.27 -22.29
C LEU A 12 44.69 -26.99 -23.73
N ALA A 13 43.91 -25.93 -23.91
CA ALA A 13 43.84 -25.21 -25.16
C ALA A 13 43.89 -23.72 -24.85
N VAL A 14 44.93 -23.08 -25.38
CA VAL A 14 45.27 -21.66 -25.28
C VAL A 14 44.56 -20.92 -26.43
N VAL A 15 44.34 -19.61 -26.22
CA VAL A 15 44.03 -18.56 -27.22
C VAL A 15 42.54 -18.32 -27.52
N ALA A 16 42.00 -17.27 -26.90
CA ALA A 16 41.25 -16.21 -27.60
C ALA A 16 41.06 -15.00 -26.66
N VAL A 17 42.06 -14.13 -26.60
CA VAL A 17 41.90 -12.73 -26.16
C VAL A 17 41.52 -11.94 -27.41
N VAL A 18 40.24 -11.70 -27.67
CA VAL A 18 39.66 -10.58 -28.45
C VAL A 18 38.16 -10.52 -28.14
N ALA A 19 37.65 -9.31 -27.87
CA ALA A 19 36.24 -8.90 -27.66
C ALA A 19 35.70 -8.85 -26.21
N VAL A 20 36.34 -8.04 -25.35
CA VAL A 20 35.74 -7.54 -24.07
C VAL A 20 35.27 -6.08 -24.20
N ALA A 21 35.02 -5.58 -25.42
CA ALA A 21 34.70 -4.17 -25.65
C ALA A 21 33.29 -3.90 -26.25
N ALA A 22 32.35 -4.85 -26.12
CA ALA A 22 30.99 -4.70 -26.65
C ALA A 22 29.88 -5.20 -25.71
N VAL A 23 30.07 -5.11 -24.39
CA VAL A 23 29.05 -5.53 -23.40
C VAL A 23 28.43 -4.33 -22.63
N CYS A 24 28.94 -3.11 -22.81
CA CYS A 24 28.48 -1.96 -22.01
C CYS A 24 27.38 -1.09 -22.65
N LEU A 25 26.74 -1.49 -23.76
CA LEU A 25 25.80 -0.61 -24.49
C LEU A 25 24.34 -1.09 -24.56
N VAL A 26 23.93 -2.16 -23.86
CA VAL A 26 22.57 -2.73 -24.00
C VAL A 26 21.81 -2.95 -22.67
N ALA A 27 22.17 -2.27 -21.58
CA ALA A 27 21.44 -2.42 -20.31
C ALA A 27 20.49 -1.26 -19.86
N PRO A 28 19.98 -0.34 -20.71
CA PRO A 28 19.01 0.66 -20.23
C PRO A 28 17.61 0.07 -19.95
N SER A 29 17.28 -1.13 -20.45
CA SER A 29 15.92 -1.68 -20.39
C SER A 29 15.50 -2.16 -18.99
N ALA A 30 16.41 -2.70 -18.18
CA ALA A 30 16.06 -3.20 -16.86
C ALA A 30 15.75 -2.05 -15.88
N LEU A 31 16.53 -0.97 -15.92
CA LEU A 31 16.32 0.20 -15.06
C LEU A 31 15.07 1.00 -15.45
N ALA A 32 14.74 1.08 -16.73
CA ALA A 32 13.52 1.74 -17.18
C ALA A 32 12.26 0.97 -16.74
N GLN A 33 12.29 -0.36 -16.79
CA GLN A 33 11.18 -1.20 -16.34
C GLN A 33 10.93 -1.08 -14.84
N THR A 34 11.99 -1.00 -14.01
CA THR A 34 11.84 -0.79 -12.57
C THR A 34 11.24 0.59 -12.28
N SER A 35 11.69 1.65 -12.96
CA SER A 35 11.12 3.00 -12.75
C SER A 35 9.65 3.11 -13.18
N GLU A 36 9.27 2.47 -14.28
CA GLU A 36 7.89 2.48 -14.75
C GLU A 36 6.98 1.71 -13.77
N MET A 37 7.43 0.55 -13.29
CA MET A 37 6.67 -0.22 -12.31
C MET A 37 6.46 0.57 -11.03
N GLU A 38 7.51 1.16 -10.46
CA GLU A 38 7.40 1.98 -9.25
C GLU A 38 6.43 3.15 -9.42
N GLN A 39 6.46 3.81 -10.57
CA GLN A 39 5.53 4.88 -10.90
C GLN A 39 4.09 4.36 -10.96
N LEU A 40 3.84 3.26 -11.66
CA LEU A 40 2.51 2.66 -11.78
C LEU A 40 1.98 2.15 -10.43
N GLY A 41 2.82 1.52 -9.62
CA GLY A 41 2.45 1.08 -8.27
C GLY A 41 2.04 2.25 -7.39
N THR A 42 2.84 3.32 -7.39
CA THR A 42 2.54 4.56 -6.64
C THR A 42 1.26 5.23 -7.15
N GLU A 43 1.05 5.30 -8.47
CA GLU A 43 -0.16 5.86 -9.06
C GLU A 43 -1.41 5.04 -8.71
N LEU A 44 -1.30 3.71 -8.65
CA LEU A 44 -2.39 2.85 -8.19
C LEU A 44 -2.71 3.13 -6.72
N ALA A 45 -1.70 3.19 -5.85
CA ALA A 45 -1.88 3.49 -4.43
C ALA A 45 -2.54 4.87 -4.23
N HIS A 46 -2.07 5.88 -4.96
CA HIS A 46 -2.66 7.21 -4.98
C HIS A 46 -4.13 7.20 -5.42
N THR A 47 -4.45 6.49 -6.50
CA THR A 47 -5.83 6.36 -7.00
C THR A 47 -6.73 5.71 -5.97
N LEU A 48 -6.25 4.70 -5.26
CA LEU A 48 -7.00 4.05 -4.19
C LEU A 48 -7.23 4.98 -3.00
N PHE A 49 -6.23 5.77 -2.62
CA PHE A 49 -6.32 6.74 -1.53
C PHE A 49 -7.27 7.90 -1.86
N GLU A 50 -7.38 8.30 -3.13
CA GLU A 50 -8.36 9.31 -3.55
C GLU A 50 -9.79 8.76 -3.63
N ALA A 51 -9.94 7.51 -4.08
CA ALA A 51 -11.25 6.93 -4.35
C ALA A 51 -11.90 6.27 -3.12
N ALA A 52 -11.09 5.69 -2.24
CA ALA A 52 -11.53 5.38 -0.89
C ALA A 52 -11.68 6.70 -0.15
N ASP A 53 -12.84 6.96 0.44
CA ASP A 53 -12.98 8.02 1.44
C ASP A 53 -12.14 7.60 2.66
N LEU A 54 -10.82 7.76 2.53
CA LEU A 54 -9.85 7.19 3.45
C LEU A 54 -10.02 7.82 4.82
N ASP A 55 -10.36 9.12 4.86
CA ASP A 55 -10.70 9.81 6.10
C ASP A 55 -11.89 9.16 6.81
N ALA A 56 -12.95 8.83 6.07
CA ALA A 56 -14.09 8.11 6.64
C ALA A 56 -13.73 6.67 7.05
N ALA A 57 -13.00 5.93 6.22
CA ALA A 57 -12.59 4.56 6.50
C ALA A 57 -11.66 4.48 7.72
N MET A 58 -10.67 5.36 7.80
CA MET A 58 -9.76 5.48 8.94
C MET A 58 -10.51 5.95 10.17
N THR A 59 -11.41 6.94 10.06
CA THR A 59 -12.24 7.35 11.20
C THR A 59 -13.09 6.20 11.70
N ALA A 60 -13.71 5.42 10.81
CA ALA A 60 -14.50 4.24 11.19
C ALA A 60 -13.64 3.16 11.86
N GLY A 61 -12.48 2.83 11.27
CA GLY A 61 -11.55 1.85 11.81
C GLY A 61 -10.99 2.27 13.17
N MET A 62 -10.51 3.49 13.29
CA MET A 62 -10.04 4.01 14.57
C MET A 62 -11.17 4.09 15.62
N ASN A 63 -12.40 4.46 15.22
CA ASN A 63 -13.55 4.47 16.12
C ASN A 63 -13.93 3.07 16.62
N ALA A 64 -13.68 2.02 15.83
CA ALA A 64 -13.86 0.65 16.27
C ALA A 64 -12.84 0.24 17.35
N GLU A 65 -11.61 0.75 17.24
CA GLU A 65 -10.51 0.50 18.19
C GLU A 65 -10.51 1.43 19.41
N LEU A 66 -11.25 2.55 19.35
CA LEU A 66 -11.33 3.56 20.41
C LEU A 66 -11.59 3.00 21.81
N PRO A 67 -12.52 2.04 22.02
CA PRO A 67 -12.77 1.48 23.35
C PRO A 67 -11.53 0.78 23.93
N GLU A 68 -10.81 0.01 23.12
CA GLU A 68 -9.62 -0.72 23.57
C GLU A 68 -8.44 0.22 23.78
N LEU A 69 -8.26 1.22 22.91
CA LEU A 69 -7.25 2.26 23.09
C LEU A 69 -7.50 3.07 24.37
N GLY A 70 -8.77 3.41 24.65
CA GLY A 70 -9.15 4.10 25.88
C GLY A 70 -8.88 3.28 27.14
N LYS A 71 -9.13 1.97 27.12
CA LYS A 71 -8.76 1.06 28.21
C LYS A 71 -7.24 1.01 28.40
N ALA A 72 -6.48 0.86 27.32
CA ALA A 72 -5.02 0.85 27.37
C ALA A 72 -4.47 2.15 27.99
N PHE A 73 -5.03 3.31 27.64
CA PHE A 73 -4.66 4.56 28.29
C PHE A 73 -5.04 4.58 29.77
N ALA A 74 -6.23 4.13 30.15
CA ALA A 74 -6.65 4.08 31.54
C ALA A 74 -5.73 3.17 32.39
N GLU A 75 -5.31 2.03 31.85
CA GLU A 75 -4.41 1.07 32.52
C GLU A 75 -3.03 1.66 32.84
N ILE A 76 -2.51 2.56 31.99
CA ILE A 76 -1.24 3.26 32.23
C ILE A 76 -1.40 4.57 33.00
N GLY A 77 -2.59 4.84 33.56
CA GLY A 77 -2.88 6.11 34.26
C GLY A 77 -2.99 7.32 33.33
N GLY A 78 -3.25 7.09 32.05
CA GLY A 78 -3.52 8.11 31.05
C GLY A 78 -4.82 8.86 31.33
N ARG A 79 -4.96 10.03 30.72
CA ARG A 79 -6.13 10.90 30.91
C ARG A 79 -7.23 10.58 29.89
N PRO A 80 -8.52 10.76 30.21
CA PRO A 80 -9.61 10.48 29.28
C PRO A 80 -9.51 11.24 27.94
N GLU A 81 -8.97 12.46 27.95
CA GLU A 81 -8.80 13.29 26.76
C GLU A 81 -7.68 12.81 25.82
N TRP A 82 -6.75 11.96 26.28
CA TRP A 82 -5.63 11.49 25.47
C TRP A 82 -6.08 10.70 24.26
N THR A 83 -7.13 9.90 24.40
CA THR A 83 -7.70 9.15 23.29
C THR A 83 -8.08 10.07 22.12
N ALA A 84 -8.78 11.18 22.38
CA ALA A 84 -9.13 12.14 21.33
C ALA A 84 -7.89 12.81 20.72
N MET A 85 -6.90 13.17 21.54
CA MET A 85 -5.65 13.78 21.07
C MET A 85 -4.84 12.86 20.16
N VAL A 86 -4.76 11.57 20.48
CA VAL A 86 -4.09 10.55 19.65
C VAL A 86 -4.79 10.39 18.32
N MET A 87 -6.13 10.40 18.32
CA MET A 87 -6.92 10.32 17.09
C MET A 87 -6.70 11.52 16.18
N GLU A 88 -6.66 12.73 16.74
CA GLU A 88 -6.32 13.92 15.98
C GLU A 88 -4.88 13.85 15.44
N ALA A 89 -3.93 13.45 16.29
CA ALA A 89 -2.53 13.29 15.89
C ALA A 89 -2.36 12.26 14.76
N ALA A 90 -3.11 11.14 14.82
CA ALA A 90 -3.10 10.12 13.77
C ALA A 90 -3.64 10.66 12.44
N LYS A 91 -4.76 11.41 12.46
CA LYS A 91 -5.30 12.04 11.24
C LYS A 91 -4.32 13.02 10.62
N GLU A 92 -3.71 13.87 11.44
CA GLU A 92 -2.70 14.83 10.98
C GLU A 92 -1.47 14.14 10.39
N GLU A 93 -0.99 13.07 11.01
CA GLU A 93 0.19 12.34 10.55
C GLU A 93 -0.10 11.55 9.27
N LEU A 94 -1.22 10.83 9.20
CA LEU A 94 -1.64 10.13 7.99
C LEU A 94 -1.77 11.07 6.79
N ALA A 95 -2.30 12.28 7.00
CA ALA A 95 -2.38 13.29 5.95
C ALA A 95 -0.99 13.81 5.53
N ALA A 96 -0.08 13.99 6.48
CA ALA A 96 1.28 14.45 6.22
C ALA A 96 2.11 13.40 5.46
N ASP A 97 1.99 12.13 5.86
CA ASP A 97 2.80 11.02 5.34
C ASP A 97 2.15 10.30 4.17
N ARG A 98 0.98 10.76 3.70
CA ARG A 98 0.28 10.16 2.57
C ARG A 98 1.20 9.87 1.37
N PRO A 99 2.07 10.78 0.89
CA PRO A 99 2.98 10.47 -0.21
C PRO A 99 3.99 9.35 0.09
N ALA A 100 4.38 9.17 1.35
CA ALA A 100 5.25 8.07 1.76
C ALA A 100 4.48 6.74 1.80
N LEU A 101 3.27 6.76 2.36
CA LEU A 101 2.38 5.60 2.39
C LEU A 101 2.03 5.10 0.98
N GLU A 102 1.70 6.03 0.06
CA GLU A 102 1.46 5.74 -1.35
C GLU A 102 2.67 5.03 -1.99
N ARG A 103 3.90 5.47 -1.70
CA ARG A 103 5.12 4.80 -2.17
C ARG A 103 5.31 3.43 -1.54
N ILE A 104 5.05 3.27 -0.24
CA ILE A 104 5.18 1.98 0.48
C ILE A 104 4.24 0.94 -0.12
N MET A 105 2.95 1.24 -0.25
CA MET A 105 2.01 0.29 -0.86
C MET A 105 2.25 0.13 -2.36
N GLY A 106 2.71 1.19 -3.03
CA GLY A 106 3.13 1.12 -4.42
C GLY A 106 4.18 0.04 -4.66
N ARG A 107 5.12 -0.14 -3.73
CA ARG A 107 6.09 -1.25 -3.79
C ARG A 107 5.44 -2.62 -3.68
N GLU A 108 4.45 -2.79 -2.82
CA GLU A 108 3.73 -4.06 -2.72
C GLU A 108 2.97 -4.39 -4.02
N PHE A 109 2.34 -3.39 -4.64
CA PHE A 109 1.65 -3.60 -5.91
C PHE A 109 2.59 -4.04 -7.04
N VAL A 110 3.84 -3.58 -7.08
CA VAL A 110 4.75 -4.01 -8.17
C VAL A 110 5.25 -5.44 -8.03
N HIS A 111 5.12 -6.05 -6.85
CA HIS A 111 5.48 -7.45 -6.64
C HIS A 111 4.47 -8.41 -7.27
N ASP A 112 3.18 -8.10 -7.16
CA ASP A 112 2.11 -9.02 -7.58
C ASP A 112 1.59 -8.74 -8.99
N PHE A 113 1.78 -7.53 -9.51
CA PHE A 113 1.17 -7.08 -10.77
C PHE A 113 2.19 -6.89 -11.87
N THR A 114 1.73 -7.04 -13.12
CA THR A 114 2.49 -6.66 -14.32
C THR A 114 2.19 -5.20 -14.70
N PRO A 115 3.03 -4.55 -15.54
CA PRO A 115 2.75 -3.20 -16.01
C PRO A 115 1.40 -3.06 -16.74
N ALA A 116 0.97 -4.10 -17.46
CA ALA A 116 -0.29 -4.09 -18.20
C ALA A 116 -1.51 -4.15 -17.25
N GLU A 117 -1.44 -5.00 -16.22
CA GLU A 117 -2.47 -5.11 -15.18
C GLU A 117 -2.58 -3.82 -14.36
N LEU A 118 -1.46 -3.21 -13.96
CA LEU A 118 -1.46 -1.94 -13.22
C LEU A 118 -2.11 -0.82 -14.04
N ARG A 119 -1.73 -0.65 -15.32
CA ARG A 119 -2.35 0.38 -16.19
C ARG A 119 -3.85 0.14 -16.38
N ALA A 120 -4.26 -1.11 -16.60
CA ALA A 120 -5.67 -1.47 -16.75
C ALA A 120 -6.46 -1.17 -15.48
N GLY A 121 -5.91 -1.55 -14.32
CA GLY A 121 -6.46 -1.27 -13.00
C GLY A 121 -6.62 0.22 -12.72
N ILE A 122 -5.55 1.01 -12.90
CA ILE A 122 -5.58 2.47 -12.71
C ILE A 122 -6.64 3.12 -13.62
N THR A 123 -6.65 2.76 -14.90
CA THR A 123 -7.62 3.30 -15.86
C THR A 123 -9.06 2.98 -15.44
N PHE A 124 -9.31 1.75 -15.00
CA PHE A 124 -10.63 1.33 -14.55
C PHE A 124 -11.02 2.02 -13.24
N LEU A 125 -10.13 2.08 -12.24
CA LEU A 125 -10.40 2.70 -10.94
C LEU A 125 -10.66 4.22 -11.03
N LYS A 126 -10.03 4.90 -11.99
CA LYS A 126 -10.32 6.32 -12.31
C LYS A 126 -11.64 6.52 -13.05
N SER A 127 -12.26 5.47 -13.58
CA SER A 127 -13.56 5.57 -14.24
C SER A 127 -14.71 5.71 -13.22
N PRO A 128 -15.87 6.29 -13.62
CA PRO A 128 -17.04 6.35 -12.74
C PRO A 128 -17.47 4.98 -12.19
N SER A 129 -17.32 3.91 -12.98
CA SER A 129 -17.67 2.54 -12.59
C SER A 129 -16.67 1.96 -11.58
N GLY A 130 -15.37 2.25 -11.73
CA GLY A 130 -14.35 1.86 -10.75
C GLY A 130 -14.51 2.59 -9.42
N VAL A 131 -14.78 3.90 -9.45
CA VAL A 131 -15.09 4.68 -8.24
C VAL A 131 -16.35 4.15 -7.54
N ALA A 132 -17.41 3.85 -8.28
CA ALA A 132 -18.63 3.27 -7.71
C ALA A 132 -18.36 1.89 -7.06
N MET A 133 -17.52 1.06 -7.69
CA MET A 133 -17.10 -0.22 -7.14
C MET A 133 -16.31 -0.05 -5.83
N LEU A 134 -15.33 0.87 -5.80
CA LEU A 134 -14.55 1.16 -4.60
C LEU A 134 -15.43 1.68 -3.46
N LYS A 135 -16.37 2.59 -3.74
CA LYS A 135 -17.33 3.07 -2.73
C LYS A 135 -18.21 1.95 -2.17
N ALA A 136 -18.63 1.00 -3.00
CA ALA A 136 -19.37 -0.15 -2.54
C ALA A 136 -18.52 -1.06 -1.64
N ALA A 137 -17.26 -1.29 -2.01
CA ALA A 137 -16.31 -2.08 -1.23
C ALA A 137 -16.01 -1.42 0.13
N THR A 138 -15.72 -0.12 0.16
CA THR A 138 -15.42 0.60 1.41
C THR A 138 -16.64 0.71 2.33
N ALA A 139 -17.84 0.91 1.76
CA ALA A 139 -19.08 0.87 2.54
C ALA A 139 -19.25 -0.48 3.25
N GLN A 140 -18.99 -1.59 2.54
CA GLN A 140 -19.05 -2.93 3.14
C GLN A 140 -18.05 -3.10 4.29
N THR A 141 -16.80 -2.66 4.13
CA THR A 141 -15.79 -2.67 5.20
C THR A 141 -16.23 -1.85 6.41
N ALA A 142 -16.86 -0.70 6.18
CA ALA A 142 -17.41 0.16 7.24
C ALA A 142 -18.72 -0.37 7.85
N SER A 143 -19.18 -1.57 7.46
CA SER A 143 -20.49 -2.12 7.84
C SER A 143 -21.66 -1.17 7.51
N GLN A 144 -21.50 -0.36 6.46
CA GLN A 144 -22.51 0.55 5.94
C GLN A 144 -23.21 -0.08 4.73
N PRO A 145 -24.47 0.29 4.45
CA PRO A 145 -25.15 -0.12 3.22
C PRO A 145 -24.37 0.34 1.98
N ALA A 146 -24.00 -0.61 1.12
CA ALA A 146 -23.33 -0.29 -0.13
C ALA A 146 -24.25 0.55 -1.05
N PRO A 147 -23.73 1.60 -1.70
CA PRO A 147 -24.50 2.35 -2.70
C PRO A 147 -25.02 1.42 -3.81
N PRO A 148 -26.26 1.61 -4.30
CA PRO A 148 -26.79 0.78 -5.36
C PRO A 148 -26.01 0.99 -6.66
N MET A 149 -25.52 -0.11 -7.25
CA MET A 149 -24.86 -0.06 -8.56
C MET A 149 -25.89 -0.03 -9.68
N THR A 150 -25.77 0.92 -10.61
CA THR A 150 -26.62 0.98 -11.79
C THR A 150 -26.29 -0.15 -12.77
N ARG A 151 -27.23 -0.50 -13.66
CA ARG A 151 -26.97 -1.49 -14.73
C ARG A 151 -25.82 -1.08 -15.66
N ALA A 152 -25.60 0.22 -15.86
CA ALA A 152 -24.50 0.71 -16.69
C ALA A 152 -23.15 0.42 -16.02
N VAL A 153 -23.03 0.74 -14.73
CA VAL A 153 -21.84 0.43 -13.93
C VAL A 153 -21.53 -1.07 -13.94
N GLN A 154 -22.53 -1.91 -13.70
CA GLN A 154 -22.36 -3.37 -13.74
C GLN A 154 -21.83 -3.87 -15.10
N LYS A 155 -22.39 -3.38 -16.21
CA LYS A 155 -21.93 -3.74 -17.56
C LYS A 155 -20.50 -3.31 -17.84
N ASP A 156 -20.07 -2.16 -17.32
CA ASP A 156 -18.70 -1.68 -17.50
C ASP A 156 -17.70 -2.50 -16.66
N ILE A 157 -18.07 -2.87 -15.43
CA ILE A 157 -17.30 -3.82 -14.61
C ILE A 157 -17.17 -5.16 -15.34
N GLU A 158 -18.27 -5.70 -15.87
CA GLU A 158 -18.23 -6.93 -16.68
C GLU A 158 -17.32 -6.79 -17.91
N ARG A 159 -17.34 -5.64 -18.58
CA ARG A 159 -16.49 -5.40 -19.75
C ARG A 159 -15.01 -5.41 -19.36
N PHE A 160 -14.66 -4.76 -18.25
CA PHE A 160 -13.30 -4.80 -17.71
C PHE A 160 -12.87 -6.24 -17.37
N MET A 161 -13.74 -7.02 -16.72
CA MET A 161 -13.48 -8.43 -16.37
C MET A 161 -13.40 -9.40 -17.56
N ARG A 162 -13.80 -8.96 -18.76
CA ARG A 162 -13.65 -9.74 -19.99
C ARG A 162 -12.27 -9.59 -20.62
N THR A 163 -11.48 -8.58 -20.25
CA THR A 163 -10.09 -8.49 -20.71
C THR A 163 -9.19 -9.39 -19.85
N PRO A 164 -8.12 -9.96 -20.41
CA PRO A 164 -7.15 -10.74 -19.63
C PRO A 164 -6.56 -9.94 -18.46
N GLU A 165 -6.18 -8.68 -18.71
CA GLU A 165 -5.55 -7.80 -17.72
C GLU A 165 -6.53 -7.40 -16.62
N GLY A 166 -7.80 -7.10 -16.96
CA GLY A 166 -8.79 -6.67 -15.99
C GLY A 166 -9.21 -7.78 -15.05
N ARG A 167 -9.36 -9.00 -15.58
CA ARG A 167 -9.59 -10.19 -14.76
C ARG A 167 -8.43 -10.46 -13.82
N ALA A 168 -7.21 -10.51 -14.35
CA ALA A 168 -6.02 -10.77 -13.53
C ALA A 168 -5.81 -9.69 -12.46
N PHE A 169 -6.07 -8.42 -12.82
CA PHE A 169 -6.05 -7.32 -11.85
C PHE A 169 -7.04 -7.56 -10.72
N MET A 170 -8.32 -7.86 -11.00
CA MET A 170 -9.32 -8.06 -9.95
C MET A 170 -9.07 -9.30 -9.09
N ASP A 171 -8.62 -10.40 -9.70
CA ASP A 171 -8.29 -11.64 -8.99
C ASP A 171 -7.12 -11.43 -8.00
N LYS A 172 -6.14 -10.61 -8.36
CA LYS A 172 -5.01 -10.23 -7.50
C LYS A 172 -5.42 -9.16 -6.48
N PHE A 173 -6.18 -8.16 -6.91
CA PHE A 173 -6.65 -7.08 -6.04
C PHE A 173 -7.53 -7.61 -4.89
N ALA A 174 -8.33 -8.65 -5.13
CA ALA A 174 -9.10 -9.31 -4.09
C ALA A 174 -8.24 -9.97 -2.99
N LYS A 175 -6.95 -10.22 -3.27
CA LYS A 175 -5.97 -10.83 -2.35
C LYS A 175 -4.96 -9.82 -1.80
N VAL A 176 -5.07 -8.54 -2.19
CA VAL A 176 -4.10 -7.51 -1.80
C VAL A 176 -3.97 -7.40 -0.28
N GLY A 177 -5.06 -7.65 0.46
CA GLY A 177 -5.05 -7.62 1.92
C GLY A 177 -4.00 -8.59 2.53
N ASP A 178 -3.83 -9.76 1.93
CA ASP A 178 -2.86 -10.77 2.39
C ASP A 178 -1.42 -10.33 2.05
N SER A 179 -1.21 -9.73 0.89
CA SER A 179 0.11 -9.23 0.46
C SER A 179 0.57 -8.02 1.29
N MET A 180 -0.36 -7.19 1.78
CA MET A 180 -0.05 -5.97 2.52
C MET A 180 0.49 -6.21 3.94
N GLU A 181 0.55 -7.46 4.43
CA GLU A 181 1.20 -7.79 5.70
C GLU A 181 2.67 -7.33 5.75
N GLY A 182 3.40 -7.42 4.62
CA GLY A 182 4.77 -6.94 4.51
C GLY A 182 4.89 -5.43 4.73
N ALA A 183 3.97 -4.67 4.15
CA ALA A 183 3.93 -3.21 4.27
C ALA A 183 3.54 -2.72 5.66
N LYS A 184 2.89 -3.53 6.51
CA LYS A 184 2.45 -3.06 7.84
C LYS A 184 3.61 -2.54 8.69
N SER A 185 4.75 -3.23 8.68
CA SER A 185 5.89 -2.80 9.48
C SER A 185 6.50 -1.48 8.97
N ASP A 186 6.57 -1.31 7.64
CA ASP A 186 7.04 -0.08 6.99
C ASP A 186 6.07 1.09 7.25
N ILE A 187 4.77 0.84 7.14
CA ILE A 187 3.72 1.83 7.42
C ILE A 187 3.79 2.30 8.87
N LEU A 188 3.94 1.37 9.83
CA LEU A 188 4.09 1.71 11.24
C LEU A 188 5.40 2.47 11.49
N ALA A 189 6.50 2.06 10.86
CA ALA A 189 7.78 2.74 11.01
C ALA A 189 7.74 4.18 10.46
N GLU A 190 6.97 4.43 9.40
CA GLU A 190 6.76 5.76 8.84
C GLU A 190 5.90 6.63 9.77
N ILE A 191 4.70 6.17 10.14
CA ILE A 191 3.70 6.98 10.84
C ILE A 191 4.02 7.17 12.33
N PHE A 192 4.51 6.12 12.99
CA PHE A 192 4.54 6.08 14.45
C PHE A 192 5.39 7.19 15.10
N PRO A 193 6.59 7.55 14.57
CA PRO A 193 7.39 8.62 15.15
C PRO A 193 6.67 9.98 15.17
N GLY A 194 6.06 10.40 14.07
CA GLY A 194 5.40 11.71 14.03
C GLY A 194 4.02 11.70 14.69
N LEU A 195 3.32 10.57 14.71
CA LEU A 195 2.15 10.36 15.57
C LEU A 195 2.47 10.64 17.04
N LEU A 196 3.52 10.00 17.57
CA LEU A 196 3.93 10.20 18.97
C LEU A 196 4.33 11.65 19.25
N ARG A 197 5.05 12.28 18.32
CA ARG A 197 5.44 13.69 18.45
C ARG A 197 4.21 14.61 18.53
N ARG A 198 3.27 14.49 17.59
CA ARG A 198 2.03 15.31 17.56
C ARG A 198 1.15 15.07 18.78
N PHE A 199 1.03 13.82 19.21
CA PHE A 199 0.31 13.50 20.44
C PHE A 199 0.97 14.18 21.65
N GLY A 200 2.30 14.09 21.77
CA GLY A 200 3.07 14.76 22.83
C GLY A 200 2.86 16.27 22.86
N GLU A 201 2.92 16.92 21.70
CA GLU A 201 2.66 18.37 21.56
C GLU A 201 1.24 18.75 22.05
N LYS A 202 0.23 17.97 21.69
CA LYS A 202 -1.16 18.18 22.14
C LYS A 202 -1.31 17.95 23.66
N ALA A 203 -0.71 16.89 24.18
CA ALA A 203 -0.76 16.57 25.60
C ALA A 203 -0.05 17.64 26.46
N GLU A 204 1.11 18.12 26.02
CA GLU A 204 1.85 19.20 26.68
C GLU A 204 1.06 20.52 26.68
N ALA A 205 0.45 20.87 25.54
CA ALA A 205 -0.40 22.06 25.44
C ALA A 205 -1.60 21.99 26.41
N ALA A 206 -2.22 20.82 26.53
CA ALA A 206 -3.33 20.60 27.46
C ALA A 206 -2.88 20.68 28.94
N GLU A 207 -1.68 20.20 29.27
CA GLU A 207 -1.14 20.35 30.63
C GLU A 207 -0.87 21.82 30.97
N LYS A 208 -0.20 22.57 30.08
CA LYS A 208 0.04 24.01 30.26
C LYS A 208 -1.26 24.79 30.44
N ALA A 209 -2.29 24.47 29.67
CA ALA A 209 -3.61 25.11 29.81
C ALA A 209 -4.24 24.83 31.18
N ARG A 210 -4.08 23.61 31.72
CA ARG A 210 -4.57 23.25 33.05
C ARG A 210 -3.78 23.93 34.17
N GLU A 211 -2.47 24.06 34.02
CA GLU A 211 -1.63 24.79 34.98
C GLU A 211 -1.99 26.27 35.04
N ALA A 212 -2.22 26.91 33.89
CA ALA A 212 -2.60 28.32 33.80
C ALA A 212 -3.99 28.64 34.38
N ALA A 213 -4.85 27.62 34.53
CA ALA A 213 -6.21 27.75 35.07
C ALA A 213 -6.29 27.57 36.60
N ARG A 214 -5.18 27.25 37.27
CA ARG A 214 -5.09 27.11 38.73
C ARG A 214 -4.65 28.41 39.39
#